data_AF-A0ABD6SHG3-F1
#
_entry.id   AF-A0ABD6SHG3-F1
#
_cell.length_a   1.000
_cell.length_b   1.000
_cell.length_c   1.000
_cell.angle_alpha   90.00
_cell.angle_beta   90.00
_cell.angle_gamma   90.00
#
_symmetry.space_group_name_H-M   'P 1'
#
loop_
_entity.id
_entity.type
_entity.pdbx_description
1 polymer ?
#
loop_
_entity_poly.entity_id
_entity_poly.type
_entity_poly.pdbx_seq_one_letter_code
_entity_poly.pdbx_strand_id
1 'polypeptide(L)'
;MALFKNPKLQELEDIFLEGKTFEEGDSAFSLTLSEILPFTTRIIDYRWKVRLADGYEFETYMGNELLSLPYTRLKDIQEKISSHLGTLNSEQISMEIDRTIQDIFDEYRY
;
A
#
# COMPACT_ATOMS: atom_id res chain seq x y z
N MET A 1 -20.22 -13.25 19.88
CA MET A 1 -18.84 -13.05 20.37
C MET A 1 -18.31 -11.82 19.67
N ALA A 2 -18.15 -10.70 20.38
CA ALA A 2 -17.46 -9.55 19.83
C ALA A 2 -15.97 -9.94 19.74
N LEU A 3 -15.50 -10.20 18.52
CA LEU A 3 -14.07 -10.23 18.25
C LEU A 3 -13.57 -8.82 18.62
N PHE A 4 -12.75 -8.72 19.66
CA PHE A 4 -12.05 -7.47 19.97
C PHE A 4 -11.09 -7.20 18.80
N LYS A 5 -11.59 -6.51 17.75
CA LYS A 5 -10.73 -5.94 16.72
C LYS A 5 -9.80 -4.96 17.43
N ASN A 6 -8.51 -5.03 17.10
CA ASN A 6 -7.52 -4.11 17.63
C ASN A 6 -7.97 -2.68 17.24
N PRO A 7 -8.17 -1.75 18.20
CA PRO A 7 -8.68 -0.41 17.90
C PRO A 7 -7.83 0.33 16.88
N LYS A 8 -6.51 0.08 16.84
CA LYS A 8 -5.62 0.65 15.81
C LYS A 8 -5.88 0.09 14.41
N LEU A 9 -6.17 -1.20 14.29
CA LEU A 9 -6.52 -1.79 13.00
C LEU A 9 -7.89 -1.32 12.53
N GLN A 10 -8.84 -1.12 13.46
CA GLN A 10 -10.11 -0.51 13.13
C GLN A 10 -9.92 0.93 12.63
N GLU A 11 -9.07 1.72 13.27
CA GLU A 11 -8.74 3.09 12.82
C GLU A 11 -8.07 3.10 11.44
N LEU A 12 -7.14 2.18 11.18
CA LEU A 12 -6.54 2.00 9.85
C LEU A 12 -7.60 1.66 8.79
N GLU A 13 -8.50 0.72 9.08
CA GLU A 13 -9.62 0.41 8.19
C GLU A 13 -10.47 1.66 7.97
N ASP A 14 -10.91 2.35 9.02
CA ASP A 14 -11.79 3.51 8.89
C ASP A 14 -11.16 4.64 8.04
N ILE A 15 -9.84 4.83 8.10
CA ILE A 15 -9.13 5.86 7.31
C ILE A 15 -8.94 5.44 5.85
N PHE A 16 -8.68 4.15 5.60
CA PHE A 16 -8.13 3.69 4.32
C PHE A 16 -9.05 2.74 3.54
N LEU A 17 -10.15 2.28 4.12
CA LEU A 17 -11.12 1.39 3.45
C LEU A 17 -11.77 2.08 2.24
N GLU A 18 -12.07 3.38 2.36
CA GLU A 18 -12.63 4.18 1.26
C GLU A 18 -11.56 4.76 0.33
N GLY A 19 -10.28 4.58 0.69
CA GLY A 19 -9.13 5.09 -0.04
C GLY A 19 -8.71 6.49 0.40
N LYS A 20 -7.39 6.71 0.50
CA LYS A 20 -6.79 8.00 0.81
C LYS A 20 -5.83 8.42 -0.29
N THR A 21 -5.99 9.65 -0.79
CA THR A 21 -5.11 10.23 -1.81
C THR A 21 -3.94 10.96 -1.16
N PHE A 22 -2.78 10.79 -1.77
CA PHE A 22 -1.49 11.38 -1.42
C PHE A 22 -0.91 12.11 -2.63
N GLU A 23 -0.04 13.08 -2.36
CA GLU A 23 0.57 13.96 -3.36
C GLU A 23 -0.45 14.75 -4.22
N GLU A 24 0.04 15.58 -5.15
CA GLU A 24 -0.78 16.36 -6.07
C GLU A 24 -0.25 16.25 -7.52
N GLY A 25 -1.14 16.45 -8.50
CA GLY A 25 -0.79 16.48 -9.93
C GLY A 25 -0.42 15.10 -10.50
N ASP A 26 0.61 15.06 -11.34
CA ASP A 26 1.03 13.83 -12.04
C ASP A 26 1.65 12.76 -11.13
N SER A 27 2.04 13.15 -9.91
CA SER A 27 2.57 12.24 -8.89
C SER A 27 1.50 11.75 -7.92
N ALA A 28 0.25 12.18 -8.07
CA ALA A 28 -0.82 11.79 -7.16
C ALA A 28 -1.06 10.28 -7.20
N PHE A 29 -1.25 9.68 -6.02
CA PHE A 29 -1.66 8.30 -5.89
C PHE A 29 -2.62 8.12 -4.73
N SER A 30 -3.47 7.11 -4.79
CA SER A 30 -4.41 6.76 -3.73
C SER A 30 -4.13 5.36 -3.22
N LEU A 31 -4.18 5.20 -1.91
CA LEU A 31 -4.04 3.92 -1.22
C LEU A 31 -5.39 3.51 -0.65
N THR A 32 -5.90 2.36 -1.10
CA THR A 32 -7.09 1.72 -0.53
C THR A 32 -6.68 0.44 0.15
N LEU A 33 -7.08 0.28 1.40
CA LEU A 33 -6.75 -0.90 2.19
C LEU A 33 -7.66 -2.07 1.78
N SER A 34 -7.06 -3.25 1.57
CA SER A 34 -7.76 -4.48 1.20
C SER A 34 -7.33 -5.63 2.12
N GLU A 35 -8.30 -6.35 2.69
CA GLU A 35 -8.04 -7.53 3.53
C GLU A 35 -7.61 -8.74 2.68
N ILE A 36 -6.52 -9.42 3.03
CA ILE A 36 -6.13 -10.69 2.37
C ILE A 36 -6.97 -11.85 2.90
N LEU A 37 -7.32 -11.80 4.19
CA LEU A 37 -8.08 -12.83 4.89
C LEU A 37 -9.26 -12.21 5.65
N PRO A 38 -10.42 -12.89 5.69
CA PRO A 38 -11.51 -12.47 6.54
C PRO A 38 -11.06 -12.51 8.00
N PHE A 39 -11.36 -11.45 8.76
CA PHE A 39 -11.00 -11.28 10.18
C PHE A 39 -9.50 -11.13 10.44
N THR A 40 -8.84 -10.31 9.63
CA THR A 40 -7.42 -10.01 9.80
C THR A 40 -7.14 -9.36 11.17
N THR A 41 -6.18 -9.92 11.91
CA THR A 41 -5.80 -9.43 13.26
C THR A 41 -4.44 -8.74 13.29
N ARG A 42 -3.72 -8.72 12.17
CA ARG A 42 -2.39 -8.10 12.04
C ARG A 42 -2.32 -7.30 10.76
N ILE A 43 -1.63 -6.17 10.80
CA ILE A 43 -1.47 -5.29 9.65
C ILE A 43 -0.77 -5.97 8.45
N ILE A 44 0.04 -7.01 8.70
CA ILE A 44 0.73 -7.76 7.64
C ILE A 44 -0.21 -8.62 6.79
N ASP A 45 -1.41 -8.95 7.28
CA ASP A 45 -2.39 -9.71 6.50
C ASP A 45 -3.30 -8.78 5.66
N TYR A 46 -2.91 -7.52 5.44
CA TYR A 46 -3.53 -6.57 4.50
C TYR A 46 -2.67 -6.35 3.25
N ARG A 47 -3.33 -5.87 2.19
CA ARG A 47 -2.72 -5.34 0.96
C ARG A 47 -3.19 -3.93 0.70
N TRP A 48 -2.38 -3.21 -0.05
CA TRP A 48 -2.72 -1.91 -0.60
C TRP A 48 -3.12 -2.05 -2.05
N LYS A 49 -4.30 -1.54 -2.39
CA LYS A 49 -4.63 -1.19 -3.76
C LYS A 49 -4.17 0.24 -3.99
N VAL A 50 -3.19 0.39 -4.88
CA VAL A 50 -2.64 1.68 -5.30
C VAL A 50 -3.34 2.10 -6.58
N ARG A 51 -3.79 3.36 -6.63
CA ARG A 51 -4.35 3.99 -7.84
C ARG A 51 -3.55 5.24 -8.17
N LEU A 52 -2.92 5.29 -9.33
CA LEU A 52 -2.19 6.46 -9.82
C LEU A 52 -3.13 7.52 -10.40
N ALA A 53 -2.61 8.73 -10.62
CA ALA A 53 -3.33 9.89 -11.16
C ALA A 53 -3.96 9.63 -12.54
N ASP A 54 -3.29 8.84 -13.38
CA ASP A 54 -3.77 8.42 -14.71
C ASP A 54 -4.90 7.37 -14.65
N GLY A 55 -5.24 6.89 -13.45
CA GLY A 55 -6.24 5.87 -13.21
C GLY A 55 -5.71 4.44 -13.26
N TYR A 56 -4.41 4.22 -13.44
CA TYR A 56 -3.80 2.91 -13.33
C TYR A 56 -3.89 2.38 -11.90
N GLU A 57 -4.33 1.12 -11.76
CA GLU A 57 -4.51 0.48 -10.47
C GLU A 57 -3.68 -0.80 -10.39
N PHE A 58 -3.03 -1.00 -9.23
CA PHE A 58 -2.33 -2.24 -8.94
C PHE A 58 -2.34 -2.53 -7.44
N GLU A 59 -2.12 -3.78 -7.06
CA GLU A 59 -2.02 -4.18 -5.66
C GLU A 59 -0.56 -4.32 -5.23
N THR A 60 -0.24 -3.98 -3.99
CA THR A 60 1.05 -4.25 -3.36
C THR A 60 0.87 -4.64 -1.89
N TYR A 61 1.90 -5.22 -1.29
CA TYR A 61 1.83 -5.75 0.08
C TYR A 61 2.06 -4.67 1.14
N MET A 62 1.51 -4.87 2.33
CA MET A 62 1.75 -3.95 3.46
C MET A 62 3.20 -4.01 3.97
N GLY A 63 3.77 -5.21 4.08
CA GLY A 63 5.11 -5.43 4.62
C GLY A 63 6.22 -5.39 3.56
N ASN A 64 7.45 -5.16 4.03
CA ASN A 64 8.64 -5.20 3.17
C ASN A 64 9.06 -6.64 2.79
N GLU A 65 8.47 -7.64 3.43
CA GLU A 65 8.76 -9.06 3.20
C GLU A 65 8.00 -9.58 1.98
N LEU A 66 8.58 -9.41 0.80
CA LEU A 66 8.39 -10.41 -0.24
C LEU A 66 9.20 -11.65 0.18
N LEU A 67 8.51 -12.80 0.18
CA LEU A 67 8.90 -14.09 0.76
C LEU A 67 10.17 -14.74 0.19
N SER A 68 10.94 -14.04 -0.66
CA SER A 68 12.28 -14.47 -1.14
C SER A 68 13.06 -13.32 -1.80
N LEU A 69 14.34 -13.21 -1.46
CA LEU A 69 15.29 -12.39 -2.22
C LEU A 69 15.37 -12.91 -3.68
N PRO A 70 15.44 -12.03 -4.70
CA PRO A 70 15.76 -10.59 -4.63
C PRO A 70 14.55 -9.64 -4.76
N TYR A 71 13.34 -10.07 -4.42
CA TYR A 71 12.13 -9.26 -4.63
C TYR A 71 11.81 -8.46 -3.37
N THR A 72 11.68 -7.14 -3.47
CA THR A 72 11.23 -6.22 -2.41
C THR A 72 9.93 -5.54 -2.84
N ARG A 73 9.13 -5.02 -1.89
CA ARG A 73 7.90 -4.29 -2.21
C ARG A 73 8.18 -3.13 -3.17
N LEU A 74 9.22 -2.34 -2.91
CA LEU A 74 9.67 -1.29 -3.81
C LEU A 74 9.92 -1.79 -5.24
N LYS A 75 10.60 -2.92 -5.40
CA LYS A 75 10.89 -3.49 -6.72
C LYS A 75 9.61 -3.95 -7.43
N ASP A 76 8.68 -4.57 -6.70
CA ASP A 76 7.37 -4.95 -7.23
C ASP A 76 6.56 -3.72 -7.69
N ILE A 77 6.58 -2.64 -6.91
CA ILE A 77 5.96 -1.36 -7.28
C ILE A 77 6.63 -0.80 -8.55
N GLN A 78 7.96 -0.75 -8.58
CA GLN A 78 8.73 -0.24 -9.73
C GLN A 78 8.44 -1.02 -11.01
N GLU A 79 8.35 -2.35 -10.95
CA GLU A 79 8.03 -3.20 -12.11
C GLU A 79 6.61 -2.94 -12.62
N LYS A 80 5.64 -2.79 -11.72
CA LYS A 80 4.24 -2.49 -12.08
C LYS A 80 4.09 -1.11 -12.69
N ILE A 81 4.71 -0.08 -12.10
CA ILE A 81 4.62 1.29 -12.60
C ILE A 81 5.41 1.45 -13.89
N SER A 82 6.63 0.90 -13.99
CA SER A 82 7.44 1.01 -15.22
C SER A 82 6.87 0.23 -16.40
N SER A 83 5.98 -0.75 -16.14
CA SER A 83 5.20 -1.41 -17.19
C SER A 83 4.12 -0.50 -17.78
N HIS A 84 3.79 0.61 -17.12
CA HIS A 84 2.72 1.52 -17.50
C HIS A 84 3.20 2.94 -17.84
N LEU A 85 4.15 3.48 -17.07
CA LEU A 85 4.72 4.83 -17.19
C LEU A 85 6.17 4.79 -17.69
N GLY A 86 6.62 5.89 -18.30
CA GLY A 86 8.03 6.07 -18.66
C GLY A 86 8.97 6.05 -17.44
N THR A 87 10.18 5.54 -17.64
CA THR A 87 11.14 5.16 -16.58
C THR A 87 11.51 6.27 -15.57
N LEU A 88 11.43 7.54 -15.96
CA LEU A 88 11.87 8.67 -15.12
C LEU A 88 10.87 9.03 -14.02
N ASN A 89 9.57 8.94 -14.30
CA ASN A 89 8.54 9.21 -13.28
C ASN A 89 8.22 7.96 -12.45
N SER A 90 8.46 6.76 -13.00
CA SER A 90 8.15 5.52 -12.30
C SER A 90 9.01 5.34 -11.05
N GLU A 91 10.28 5.73 -11.07
CA GLU A 91 11.18 5.58 -9.91
C GLU A 91 10.74 6.46 -8.73
N GLN A 92 10.50 7.76 -8.96
CA GLN A 92 10.08 8.70 -7.93
C GLN A 92 8.74 8.29 -7.30
N ILE A 93 7.73 8.03 -8.15
CA ILE A 93 6.40 7.64 -7.67
C ILE A 93 6.48 6.31 -6.90
N SER A 94 7.29 5.35 -7.35
CA SER A 94 7.47 4.08 -6.64
C SER A 94 8.08 4.26 -5.25
N MET A 95 9.07 5.14 -5.12
CA MET A 95 9.70 5.44 -3.83
C MET A 95 8.73 6.12 -2.86
N GLU A 96 7.93 7.07 -3.33
CA GLU A 96 6.94 7.77 -2.49
C GLU A 96 5.82 6.82 -2.02
N ILE A 97 5.34 5.94 -2.91
CA ILE A 97 4.38 4.89 -2.53
C ILE A 97 4.99 3.95 -1.49
N ASP A 98 6.20 3.44 -1.74
CA ASP A 98 6.87 2.51 -0.82
C ASP A 98 7.09 3.13 0.56
N ARG A 99 7.55 4.37 0.60
CA ARG A 99 7.76 5.14 1.83
C ARG A 99 6.44 5.36 2.58
N THR A 100 5.39 5.77 1.87
CA THR A 100 4.07 6.01 2.49
C THR A 100 3.53 4.72 3.10
N ILE A 101 3.65 3.60 2.39
CA ILE A 101 3.24 2.30 2.92
C ILE A 101 4.10 1.91 4.12
N GLN A 102 5.40 2.19 4.10
CA GLN A 102 6.30 1.91 5.22
C GLN A 102 5.94 2.73 6.46
N ASP A 103 5.66 4.02 6.30
CA ASP A 103 5.28 4.92 7.39
C ASP A 103 3.97 4.44 8.04
N ILE A 104 2.97 4.07 7.24
CA ILE A 104 1.72 3.48 7.75
C ILE A 104 2.01 2.12 8.42
N PHE A 105 2.87 1.29 7.84
CA PHE A 105 3.22 0.02 8.46
C PHE A 105 3.83 0.21 9.84
N ASP A 106 4.80 1.11 9.99
CA ASP A 106 5.49 1.34 11.26
C ASP A 106 4.57 1.98 12.32
N GLU A 107 3.64 2.83 11.92
CA GLU A 107 2.65 3.45 12.82
C GLU A 107 1.68 2.41 13.44
N TYR A 108 1.23 1.45 12.62
CA TYR A 108 0.16 0.51 12.96
C TYR A 108 0.67 -0.92 13.25
N ARG A 109 1.99 -1.15 13.25
CA ARG A 109 2.60 -2.46 13.56
C ARG A 109 2.40 -2.91 15.02
N TYR A 110 2.23 -1.97 15.96
CA TYR A 110 2.18 -2.23 17.40
C TYR A 110 0.84 -1.84 18.02
#